data_AF-A0A7J3EM93-F1
#
_entry.id   AF-A0A7J3EM93-F1
#
_cell.length_a   1.000
_cell.length_b   1.000
_cell.length_c   1.000
_cell.angle_alpha   90.00
_cell.angle_beta   90.00
_cell.angle_gamma   90.00
#
_symmetry.space_group_name_H-M   'P 1'
#
loop_
_entity.id
_entity.type
_entity.pdbx_description
1 polymer ?
#
loop_
_entity_poly.entity_id
_entity_poly.type
_entity_poly.pdbx_seq_one_letter_code
_entity_poly.pdbx_strand_id
1 'polypeptide(L)'
;MRSQDVKTLVEHGMSFEIKDKDLAGRIGKLKTKSGYIETPAFFPVINPVKQDREVPADKVRSIGFDQVITNAFIMKQVFGDKAKEIGVKKIINFEGVVMTDSGAYQILRYGRDRIRIEPEEIATYQVEIGSDIAVIADIPTRDDSSYEEAVESVEETLRRARLTIEKVRESDVLWVLPVQGGVYLDLVLKSATEASRIEGYSMYAIGSPVTVLEKYGFSKIVSMVAVAKSVLPLDKPVHLFGGGHPLIIPLMVALGVDTFDSASYILYARDGRYMTEEGTYRITDLEYLPCECEVCSRYTPKELMELEEKEKTKMLAIHNLHVINREVKRVKTALKEGRLWELIEERARTHPSLREALNTLIKYVDWIERLDPRFKGDSHAIFLYDVTSYYRPELIRHRRFVKKAFNEKKKKIILLPGNPEEKPFKNSEIFKNALSKGMIDAESHVFVYLPYFNLVPAELDQVYPYSQFEMPLTVEEQVINYMIEEIRNLILEKTGKADLVILTCSKYAWSKRELFRDLAAYGVKIIELC
;
A
#
# COMPACT_ATOMS: atom_id res chain seq x y z
N MET A 1 0.18 11.59 -37.35
CA MET A 1 -1.01 10.78 -36.99
C MET A 1 -2.21 11.69 -36.99
N ARG A 2 -3.25 11.36 -37.75
CA ARG A 2 -4.41 12.25 -37.93
C ARG A 2 -5.30 12.14 -36.69
N SER A 3 -6.05 13.20 -36.37
CA SER A 3 -6.95 13.29 -35.21
C SER A 3 -8.03 12.20 -35.15
N GLN A 4 -8.29 11.49 -36.25
CA GLN A 4 -9.16 10.31 -36.29
C GLN A 4 -8.49 9.06 -35.70
N ASP A 5 -7.18 8.89 -35.84
CA ASP A 5 -6.45 7.71 -35.32
C ASP A 5 -6.41 7.70 -33.78
N VAL A 6 -6.48 8.89 -33.15
CA VAL A 6 -6.58 9.05 -31.69
C VAL A 6 -8.00 8.75 -31.19
N LYS A 7 -9.03 8.94 -32.01
CA LYS A 7 -10.42 8.67 -31.62
C LYS A 7 -10.74 7.17 -31.62
N THR A 8 -10.20 6.41 -32.56
CA THR A 8 -10.47 4.96 -32.67
C THR A 8 -9.71 4.14 -31.60
N LEU A 9 -8.56 4.62 -31.10
CA LEU A 9 -7.89 4.03 -29.94
C LEU A 9 -8.64 4.29 -28.61
N VAL A 10 -9.55 5.27 -28.57
CA VAL A 10 -10.32 5.66 -27.39
C VAL A 10 -11.65 4.89 -27.28
N GLU A 11 -12.09 4.17 -28.31
CA GLU A 11 -13.35 3.40 -28.29
C GLU A 11 -13.24 2.04 -27.58
N HIS A 12 -12.03 1.50 -27.36
CA HIS A 12 -11.78 0.46 -26.34
C HIS A 12 -11.45 1.12 -25.00
N GLY A 13 -12.40 1.93 -24.51
CA GLY A 13 -12.19 3.00 -23.54
C GLY A 13 -11.39 2.62 -22.29
N MET A 14 -10.40 3.46 -21.96
CA MET A 14 -9.67 3.39 -20.68
C MET A 14 -10.66 3.27 -19.52
N SER A 15 -10.66 2.12 -18.84
CA SER A 15 -11.53 1.85 -17.71
C SER A 15 -10.98 2.42 -16.40
N PHE A 16 -9.68 2.77 -16.33
CA PHE A 16 -9.05 3.26 -15.10
C PHE A 16 -8.26 4.55 -15.33
N GLU A 17 -8.48 5.53 -14.46
CA GLU A 17 -7.77 6.82 -14.46
C GLU A 17 -7.13 7.05 -13.08
N ILE A 18 -5.86 7.42 -13.03
CA ILE A 18 -5.18 7.80 -11.78
C ILE A 18 -5.41 9.28 -11.51
N LYS A 19 -5.91 9.62 -10.32
CA LYS A 19 -6.17 10.98 -9.85
C LYS A 19 -5.07 11.53 -8.96
N ASP A 20 -4.54 10.69 -8.08
CA ASP A 20 -3.49 11.10 -7.14
C ASP A 20 -2.61 9.91 -6.76
N LYS A 21 -1.42 10.18 -6.22
CA LYS A 21 -0.42 9.18 -5.83
C LYS A 21 0.32 9.58 -4.56
N ASP A 22 0.79 8.57 -3.85
CA ASP A 22 1.79 8.66 -2.79
C ASP A 22 2.41 7.27 -2.63
N LEU A 23 3.74 7.17 -2.57
CA LEU A 23 4.46 5.91 -2.73
C LEU A 23 4.08 5.22 -4.06
N ALA A 24 3.87 3.89 -4.07
CA ALA A 24 3.30 3.18 -5.21
C ALA A 24 1.75 3.18 -5.19
N GLY A 25 1.16 3.74 -4.13
CA GLY A 25 -0.28 3.84 -3.93
C GLY A 25 -0.91 4.94 -4.79
N ARG A 26 -2.21 4.79 -5.04
CA ARG A 26 -2.93 5.71 -5.93
C ARG A 26 -4.41 5.80 -5.60
N ILE A 27 -4.93 7.02 -5.73
CA ILE A 27 -6.36 7.26 -5.87
C ILE A 27 -6.69 7.18 -7.35
N GLY A 28 -7.62 6.33 -7.73
CA GLY A 28 -8.03 6.17 -9.12
C GLY A 28 -9.54 6.10 -9.27
N LYS A 29 -10.01 6.23 -10.51
CA LYS A 29 -11.41 6.13 -10.89
C LYS A 29 -11.58 4.99 -11.89
N LEU A 30 -12.20 3.90 -11.45
CA LEU A 30 -12.54 2.73 -12.26
C LEU A 30 -13.96 2.87 -12.80
N LYS A 31 -14.12 2.94 -14.11
CA LYS A 31 -15.40 2.99 -14.82
C LYS A 31 -15.87 1.57 -15.14
N THR A 32 -17.06 1.21 -14.68
CA THR A 32 -17.77 -0.02 -15.05
C THR A 32 -19.03 0.32 -15.84
N LYS A 33 -19.73 -0.70 -16.36
CA LYS A 33 -21.00 -0.50 -17.07
C LYS A 33 -22.13 0.04 -16.17
N SER A 34 -22.03 -0.12 -14.85
CA SER A 34 -23.04 0.34 -13.91
C SER A 34 -22.62 1.48 -12.98
N GLY A 35 -21.43 2.06 -13.17
CA GLY A 35 -21.01 3.19 -12.35
C GLY A 35 -19.49 3.37 -12.27
N TYR A 36 -19.06 4.09 -11.24
CA TYR A 36 -17.66 4.36 -10.99
C TYR A 36 -17.27 3.91 -9.59
N ILE A 37 -16.08 3.34 -9.46
CA ILE A 37 -15.47 3.04 -8.17
C ILE A 37 -14.24 3.92 -8.01
N GLU A 38 -14.12 4.61 -6.87
CA GLU A 38 -12.90 5.32 -6.51
C GLU A 38 -11.98 4.41 -5.69
N THR A 39 -10.77 4.14 -6.19
CA THR A 39 -9.75 3.32 -5.51
C THR A 39 -8.89 4.18 -4.56
N PRO A 40 -8.28 3.61 -3.50
CA PRO A 40 -8.41 2.24 -3.03
C PRO A 40 -9.85 1.89 -2.60
N ALA A 41 -10.35 0.71 -2.95
CA ALA A 41 -11.73 0.32 -2.67
C ALA A 41 -11.82 -1.08 -2.05
N PHE A 42 -12.74 -1.25 -1.10
CA PHE A 42 -13.02 -2.53 -0.47
C PHE A 42 -14.36 -3.08 -0.96
N PHE A 43 -14.41 -4.37 -1.27
CA PHE A 43 -15.58 -5.10 -1.76
C PHE A 43 -16.05 -6.06 -0.67
N PRO A 44 -17.09 -5.71 0.12
CA PRO A 44 -17.69 -6.66 1.03
C PRO A 44 -18.20 -7.88 0.27
N VAL A 45 -17.83 -9.07 0.74
CA VAL A 45 -18.34 -10.32 0.15
C VAL A 45 -19.79 -10.50 0.58
N ILE A 46 -20.67 -10.67 -0.40
CA ILE A 46 -22.10 -10.89 -0.25
C ILE A 46 -22.42 -12.34 -0.60
N ASN A 47 -22.94 -13.09 0.37
CA ASN A 47 -23.39 -14.45 0.12
C ASN A 47 -24.76 -14.42 -0.59
N PRO A 48 -24.90 -14.93 -1.83
CA PRO A 48 -26.10 -14.77 -2.63
C PRO A 48 -27.34 -15.51 -2.07
N VAL A 49 -27.19 -16.30 -1.00
CA VAL A 49 -28.27 -17.08 -0.37
C VAL A 49 -28.59 -16.59 1.03
N LYS A 50 -27.58 -16.12 1.77
CA LYS A 50 -27.69 -15.87 3.22
C LYS A 50 -27.74 -14.39 3.59
N GLN A 51 -27.36 -13.49 2.69
CA GLN A 51 -27.06 -12.09 3.05
C GLN A 51 -28.22 -11.37 3.74
N ASP A 52 -29.44 -11.48 3.22
CA ASP A 52 -30.61 -10.76 3.77
C ASP A 52 -30.96 -11.15 5.21
N ARG A 53 -30.50 -12.34 5.65
CA ARG A 53 -30.70 -12.83 7.02
C ARG A 53 -29.62 -12.33 7.98
N GLU A 54 -28.60 -11.66 7.47
CA GLU A 54 -27.44 -11.17 8.22
C GLU A 54 -27.40 -9.65 8.14
N VAL A 55 -26.61 -9.09 7.21
CA VAL A 55 -26.54 -7.67 6.95
C VAL A 55 -27.13 -7.40 5.57
N PRO A 56 -28.34 -6.81 5.49
CA PRO A 56 -28.96 -6.43 4.23
C PRO A 56 -28.02 -5.61 3.33
N ALA A 57 -28.09 -5.82 2.02
CA ALA A 57 -27.17 -5.20 1.06
C ALA A 57 -27.34 -3.67 0.95
N ASP A 58 -28.56 -3.16 1.17
CA ASP A 58 -28.86 -1.73 1.32
C ASP A 58 -28.15 -1.14 2.56
N LYS A 59 -28.06 -1.90 3.66
CA LYS A 59 -27.29 -1.49 4.83
C LYS A 59 -25.81 -1.39 4.52
N VAL A 60 -25.24 -2.37 3.81
CA VAL A 60 -23.85 -2.33 3.34
C VAL A 60 -23.60 -1.07 2.49
N ARG A 61 -24.52 -0.75 1.57
CA ARG A 61 -24.44 0.46 0.74
C ARG A 61 -24.51 1.74 1.59
N SER A 62 -25.43 1.80 2.56
CA SER A 62 -25.61 2.96 3.44
C SER A 62 -24.36 3.31 4.28
N ILE A 63 -23.50 2.32 4.57
CA ILE A 63 -22.22 2.53 5.27
C ILE A 63 -21.21 3.24 4.35
N GLY A 64 -21.36 3.10 3.03
CA GLY A 64 -20.52 3.75 2.02
C GLY A 64 -19.83 2.79 1.04
N PHE A 65 -20.25 1.53 0.98
CA PHE A 65 -19.77 0.58 -0.01
C PHE A 65 -20.72 0.58 -1.23
N ASP A 66 -20.39 1.33 -2.28
CA ASP A 66 -21.16 1.32 -3.54
C ASP A 66 -20.70 0.19 -4.49
N GLN A 67 -19.92 -0.74 -3.96
CA GLN A 67 -19.41 -1.92 -4.64
C GLN A 67 -19.39 -3.13 -3.70
N VAL A 68 -19.66 -4.31 -4.24
CA VAL A 68 -19.60 -5.60 -3.52
C VAL A 68 -19.05 -6.70 -4.43
N ILE A 69 -18.61 -7.79 -3.82
CA ILE A 69 -18.30 -9.03 -4.56
C ILE A 69 -19.26 -10.14 -4.14
N THR A 70 -19.70 -10.96 -5.09
CA THR A 70 -20.45 -12.20 -4.81
C THR A 70 -19.85 -13.36 -5.60
N ASN A 71 -20.38 -14.57 -5.44
CA ASN A 71 -19.81 -15.78 -6.03
C ASN A 71 -20.75 -16.35 -7.10
N ALA A 72 -20.33 -16.25 -8.37
CA ALA A 72 -21.13 -16.69 -9.51
C ALA A 72 -21.32 -18.22 -9.52
N PHE A 73 -20.34 -18.98 -9.04
CA PHE A 73 -20.46 -20.44 -8.94
C PHE A 73 -21.58 -20.85 -7.99
N ILE A 74 -21.62 -20.31 -6.77
CA ILE A 74 -22.71 -20.57 -5.82
C ILE A 74 -24.05 -20.16 -6.42
N MET A 75 -24.10 -18.99 -7.06
CA MET A 75 -25.32 -18.50 -7.70
C MET A 75 -25.81 -19.47 -8.78
N LYS A 76 -24.91 -19.99 -9.63
CA LYS A 76 -25.25 -20.97 -10.65
C LYS A 76 -25.77 -22.28 -10.04
N GLN A 77 -25.15 -22.76 -8.98
CA GLN A 77 -25.59 -24.00 -8.31
C GLN A 77 -26.97 -23.88 -7.68
N VAL A 78 -27.32 -22.70 -7.15
CA VAL A 78 -28.58 -22.50 -6.41
C VAL A 78 -29.73 -22.03 -7.30
N PHE A 79 -29.45 -21.12 -8.23
CA PHE A 79 -30.46 -20.44 -9.04
C PHE A 79 -30.47 -20.92 -10.51
N GLY A 80 -29.41 -21.59 -10.97
CA GLY A 80 -29.31 -22.06 -12.36
C GLY A 80 -29.52 -20.94 -13.37
N ASP A 81 -30.17 -21.25 -14.48
CA ASP A 81 -30.44 -20.29 -15.56
C ASP A 81 -31.40 -19.16 -15.15
N LYS A 82 -32.22 -19.34 -14.12
CA LYS A 82 -33.12 -18.27 -13.63
C LYS A 82 -32.36 -17.02 -13.22
N ALA A 83 -31.12 -17.18 -12.77
CA ALA A 83 -30.28 -16.04 -12.39
C ALA A 83 -29.95 -15.12 -13.59
N LYS A 84 -29.95 -15.65 -14.81
CA LYS A 84 -29.68 -14.89 -16.04
C LYS A 84 -30.85 -13.95 -16.36
N GLU A 85 -32.08 -14.40 -16.10
CA GLU A 85 -33.29 -13.61 -16.29
C GLU A 85 -33.44 -12.53 -15.21
N ILE A 86 -33.08 -12.86 -13.96
CA ILE A 86 -33.23 -11.96 -12.81
C ILE A 86 -32.09 -10.93 -12.77
N GLY A 87 -30.85 -11.37 -13.05
CA GLY A 87 -29.63 -10.59 -12.94
C GLY A 87 -29.06 -10.55 -11.51
N VAL A 88 -27.73 -10.52 -11.41
CA VAL A 88 -26.96 -10.63 -10.16
C VAL A 88 -27.39 -9.59 -9.13
N LYS A 89 -27.62 -8.35 -9.56
CA LYS A 89 -28.00 -7.21 -8.71
C LYS A 89 -29.33 -7.40 -8.01
N LYS A 90 -30.33 -7.90 -8.73
CA LYS A 90 -31.66 -8.15 -8.17
C LYS A 90 -31.63 -9.35 -7.21
N ILE A 91 -30.83 -10.38 -7.53
CA ILE A 91 -30.69 -11.57 -6.65
C ILE A 91 -30.12 -11.18 -5.28
N ILE A 92 -29.12 -10.29 -5.25
CA ILE A 92 -28.48 -9.86 -4.00
C ILE A 92 -29.05 -8.54 -3.45
N ASN A 93 -30.10 -8.00 -4.07
CA ASN A 93 -30.74 -6.73 -3.73
C ASN A 93 -29.75 -5.55 -3.58
N PHE A 94 -28.84 -5.38 -4.56
CA PHE A 94 -27.79 -4.36 -4.52
C PHE A 94 -27.75 -3.55 -5.83
N GLU A 95 -27.83 -2.23 -5.73
CA GLU A 95 -27.92 -1.33 -6.90
C GLU A 95 -26.58 -0.71 -7.32
N GLY A 96 -25.47 -0.98 -6.62
CA GLY A 96 -24.13 -0.49 -6.95
C GLY A 96 -23.37 -1.42 -7.91
N VAL A 97 -22.04 -1.33 -7.92
CA VAL A 97 -21.16 -2.17 -8.76
C VAL A 97 -21.01 -3.58 -8.17
N VAL A 98 -21.21 -4.62 -8.97
CA VAL A 98 -21.07 -6.01 -8.53
C VAL A 98 -19.93 -6.72 -9.24
N MET A 99 -18.92 -7.11 -8.45
CA MET A 99 -17.89 -8.05 -8.87
C MET A 99 -18.36 -9.49 -8.63
N THR A 100 -18.01 -10.41 -9.51
CA THR A 100 -18.27 -11.84 -9.30
C THR A 100 -17.00 -12.68 -9.35
N ASP A 101 -16.76 -13.43 -8.29
CA ASP A 101 -15.79 -14.53 -8.26
C ASP A 101 -16.31 -15.72 -9.08
N SER A 102 -15.40 -16.42 -9.76
CA SER A 102 -15.66 -17.62 -10.57
C SER A 102 -15.88 -18.87 -9.74
N GLY A 103 -15.52 -18.84 -8.45
CA GLY A 103 -15.61 -19.98 -7.53
C GLY A 103 -14.28 -20.66 -7.27
N ALA A 104 -13.17 -20.02 -7.62
CA ALA A 104 -11.81 -20.49 -7.34
C ALA A 104 -11.61 -20.76 -5.83
N TYR A 105 -12.24 -19.97 -4.96
CA TYR A 105 -12.21 -20.23 -3.51
C TYR A 105 -12.84 -21.57 -3.11
N GLN A 106 -13.87 -22.06 -3.81
CA GLN A 106 -14.43 -23.39 -3.55
C GLN A 106 -13.44 -24.50 -3.96
N ILE A 107 -12.68 -24.30 -5.04
CA ILE A 107 -11.59 -25.21 -5.40
C ILE A 107 -10.53 -25.23 -4.28
N LEU A 108 -10.15 -24.05 -3.77
CA LEU A 108 -9.19 -23.92 -2.67
C LEU A 108 -9.66 -24.67 -1.40
N ARG A 109 -10.96 -24.58 -1.07
CA ARG A 109 -11.52 -25.17 0.16
C ARG A 109 -11.83 -26.66 0.06
N TYR A 110 -12.31 -27.13 -1.08
CA TYR A 110 -12.84 -28.49 -1.24
C TYR A 110 -11.99 -29.40 -2.15
N GLY A 111 -10.95 -28.84 -2.78
CA GLY A 111 -10.06 -29.55 -3.68
C GLY A 111 -10.57 -29.60 -5.13
N ARG A 112 -9.63 -29.70 -6.08
CA ARG A 112 -9.89 -29.74 -7.52
C ARG A 112 -10.74 -30.95 -7.95
N ASP A 113 -10.61 -32.08 -7.25
CA ASP A 113 -11.34 -33.31 -7.60
C ASP A 113 -12.84 -33.20 -7.34
N ARG A 114 -13.25 -32.32 -6.42
CA ARG A 114 -14.65 -32.18 -5.98
C ARG A 114 -15.38 -31.03 -6.65
N ILE A 115 -14.65 -30.00 -7.07
CA ILE A 115 -15.21 -28.80 -7.69
C ILE A 115 -14.65 -28.68 -9.11
N ARG A 116 -15.49 -29.01 -10.09
CA ARG A 116 -15.19 -28.80 -11.51
C ARG A 116 -15.87 -27.52 -11.98
N ILE A 117 -15.05 -26.59 -12.47
CA ILE A 117 -15.50 -25.32 -13.03
C ILE A 117 -14.95 -25.25 -14.45
N GLU A 118 -15.86 -25.31 -15.42
CA GLU A 118 -15.53 -25.11 -16.82
C GLU A 118 -15.34 -23.61 -17.10
N PRO A 119 -14.13 -23.15 -17.49
CA PRO A 119 -13.80 -21.73 -17.57
C PRO A 119 -14.70 -20.91 -18.50
N GLU A 120 -15.00 -21.42 -19.69
CA GLU A 120 -15.84 -20.72 -20.68
C GLU A 120 -17.30 -20.68 -20.24
N GLU A 121 -17.76 -21.73 -19.59
CA GLU A 121 -19.14 -21.84 -19.12
C GLU A 121 -19.41 -20.86 -17.98
N ILE A 122 -18.52 -20.78 -16.98
CA ILE A 122 -18.66 -19.80 -15.90
C ILE A 122 -18.45 -18.37 -16.40
N ALA A 123 -17.54 -18.15 -17.34
CA ALA A 123 -17.34 -16.83 -17.92
C ALA A 123 -18.57 -16.34 -18.66
N THR A 124 -19.19 -17.22 -19.46
CA THR A 124 -20.47 -16.95 -20.13
C THR A 124 -21.55 -16.64 -19.11
N TYR A 125 -21.66 -17.44 -18.05
CA TYR A 125 -22.63 -17.23 -16.99
C TYR A 125 -22.45 -15.87 -16.29
N GLN A 126 -21.22 -15.45 -15.97
CA GLN A 126 -20.94 -14.14 -15.37
C GLN A 126 -21.37 -12.96 -16.27
N VAL A 127 -21.22 -13.08 -17.59
CA VAL A 127 -21.72 -12.08 -18.54
C VAL A 127 -23.26 -12.06 -18.53
N GLU A 128 -23.89 -13.23 -18.62
CA GLU A 128 -25.35 -13.37 -18.70
C GLU A 128 -26.09 -12.91 -17.43
N ILE A 129 -25.52 -13.13 -16.23
CA ILE A 129 -26.09 -12.59 -14.99
C ILE A 129 -25.85 -11.08 -14.81
N GLY A 130 -25.09 -10.45 -15.72
CA GLY A 130 -24.88 -9.01 -15.71
C GLY A 130 -23.85 -8.52 -14.69
N SER A 131 -22.78 -9.28 -14.45
CA SER A 131 -21.64 -8.82 -13.63
C SER A 131 -21.03 -7.53 -14.19
N ASP A 132 -20.59 -6.63 -13.32
CA ASP A 132 -19.84 -5.43 -13.74
C ASP A 132 -18.35 -5.70 -13.87
N ILE A 133 -17.84 -6.53 -12.95
CA ILE A 133 -16.46 -7.01 -12.91
C ILE A 133 -16.50 -8.52 -12.71
N ALA A 134 -15.71 -9.29 -13.46
CA ALA A 134 -15.68 -10.73 -13.35
C ALA A 134 -14.25 -11.25 -13.22
N VAL A 135 -14.06 -12.22 -12.32
CA VAL A 135 -12.80 -12.93 -12.15
C VAL A 135 -12.87 -14.20 -12.98
N ILE A 136 -11.80 -14.52 -13.71
CA ILE A 136 -11.73 -15.79 -14.44
C ILE A 136 -11.68 -17.00 -13.49
N ALA A 137 -11.91 -18.20 -14.02
CA ALA A 137 -11.77 -19.45 -13.28
C ALA A 137 -10.29 -19.84 -13.06
N ASP A 138 -9.55 -19.08 -12.26
CA ASP A 138 -8.16 -19.38 -11.95
C ASP A 138 -8.01 -20.61 -11.03
N ILE A 139 -6.76 -21.03 -10.85
CA ILE A 139 -6.39 -22.13 -9.97
C ILE A 139 -5.56 -21.57 -8.81
N PRO A 140 -6.14 -21.48 -7.60
CA PRO A 140 -5.42 -20.95 -6.44
C PRO A 140 -4.21 -21.81 -6.05
N THR A 141 -3.03 -21.18 -5.93
CA THR A 141 -1.84 -21.78 -5.33
C THR A 141 -1.94 -21.74 -3.80
N ARG A 142 -1.96 -22.90 -3.13
CA ARG A 142 -2.01 -22.95 -1.66
C ARG A 142 -0.65 -22.57 -1.06
N ASP A 143 -0.65 -22.08 0.18
CA ASP A 143 0.59 -21.72 0.88
C ASP A 143 1.43 -22.94 1.29
N ASP A 144 0.83 -24.12 1.35
CA ASP A 144 1.46 -25.41 1.62
C ASP A 144 1.70 -26.25 0.35
N SER A 145 1.43 -25.70 -0.84
CA SER A 145 1.67 -26.42 -2.10
C SER A 145 3.15 -26.64 -2.39
N SER A 146 3.46 -27.77 -3.03
CA SER A 146 4.81 -28.01 -3.56
C SER A 146 5.13 -27.02 -4.68
N TYR A 147 6.41 -26.91 -5.04
CA TYR A 147 6.82 -26.07 -6.17
C TYR A 147 6.16 -26.54 -7.48
N GLU A 148 6.09 -27.86 -7.70
CA GLU A 148 5.47 -28.47 -8.88
C GLU A 148 3.97 -28.18 -8.96
N GLU A 149 3.24 -28.31 -7.84
CA GLU A 149 1.82 -27.95 -7.77
C GLU A 149 1.60 -26.45 -8.04
N ALA A 150 2.53 -25.60 -7.56
CA ALA A 150 2.49 -24.17 -7.83
C ALA A 150 2.75 -23.87 -9.32
N VAL A 151 3.69 -24.54 -9.97
CA VAL A 151 3.91 -24.44 -11.43
C VAL A 151 2.64 -24.80 -12.18
N GLU A 152 2.01 -25.94 -11.85
CA GLU A 152 0.79 -26.38 -12.50
C GLU A 152 -0.35 -25.36 -12.32
N SER A 153 -0.50 -24.78 -11.13
CA SER A 153 -1.52 -23.76 -10.87
C SER A 153 -1.33 -22.49 -11.72
N VAL A 154 -0.07 -22.07 -11.93
CA VAL A 154 0.28 -20.92 -12.77
C VAL A 154 -0.02 -21.23 -14.23
N GLU A 155 0.43 -22.39 -14.73
CA GLU A 155 0.28 -22.77 -16.13
C GLU A 155 -1.18 -22.98 -16.51
N GLU A 156 -1.95 -23.64 -15.65
CA GLU A 156 -3.38 -23.85 -15.86
C GLU A 156 -4.15 -22.53 -15.81
N THR A 157 -3.84 -21.63 -14.86
CA THR A 157 -4.46 -20.29 -14.80
C THR A 157 -4.23 -19.51 -16.09
N LEU A 158 -2.99 -19.50 -16.60
CA LEU A 158 -2.65 -18.82 -17.84
C LEU A 158 -3.28 -19.49 -19.07
N ARG A 159 -3.42 -20.82 -19.08
CA ARG A 159 -4.15 -21.55 -20.13
C ARG A 159 -5.63 -21.14 -20.14
N ARG A 160 -6.29 -21.12 -18.99
CA ARG A 160 -7.69 -20.70 -18.84
C ARG A 160 -7.91 -19.23 -19.21
N ALA A 161 -6.93 -18.38 -18.89
CA ALA A 161 -6.96 -16.97 -19.29
C ALA A 161 -6.91 -16.80 -20.81
N ARG A 162 -6.20 -17.66 -21.53
CA ARG A 162 -6.16 -17.68 -23.00
C ARG A 162 -7.44 -18.24 -23.60
N LEU A 163 -8.02 -19.29 -23.01
CA LEU A 163 -9.28 -19.89 -23.47
C LEU A 163 -10.48 -18.93 -23.36
N THR A 164 -10.54 -18.14 -22.29
CA THR A 164 -11.67 -17.24 -22.03
C THR A 164 -11.56 -15.89 -22.75
N ILE A 165 -10.52 -15.67 -23.57
CA ILE A 165 -10.17 -14.35 -24.10
C ILE A 165 -11.20 -13.78 -25.07
N GLU A 166 -11.86 -14.64 -25.84
CA GLU A 166 -12.92 -14.23 -26.77
C GLU A 166 -14.08 -13.61 -26.00
N LYS A 167 -14.57 -14.31 -24.96
CA LYS A 167 -15.63 -13.80 -24.07
C LYS A 167 -15.22 -12.51 -23.36
N VAL A 168 -13.96 -12.41 -22.94
CA VAL A 168 -13.42 -11.21 -22.29
C VAL A 168 -13.54 -9.99 -23.20
N ARG A 169 -13.18 -10.14 -24.48
CA ARG A 169 -13.15 -9.05 -25.47
C ARG A 169 -14.52 -8.67 -25.99
N GLU A 170 -15.46 -9.62 -26.05
CA GLU A 170 -16.81 -9.40 -26.56
C GLU A 170 -17.78 -8.79 -25.53
N SER A 171 -17.40 -8.75 -24.25
CA SER A 171 -18.26 -8.29 -23.16
C SER A 171 -17.92 -6.86 -22.70
N ASP A 172 -18.91 -6.16 -22.14
CA ASP A 172 -18.74 -4.89 -21.45
C ASP A 172 -18.31 -5.05 -19.97
N VAL A 173 -18.03 -6.28 -19.55
CA VAL A 173 -17.59 -6.65 -18.21
C VAL A 173 -16.09 -6.39 -18.08
N LEU A 174 -15.67 -5.80 -16.96
CA LEU A 174 -14.24 -5.71 -16.67
C LEU A 174 -13.73 -7.06 -16.17
N TRP A 175 -12.70 -7.60 -16.82
CA TRP A 175 -12.15 -8.90 -16.43
C TRP A 175 -10.88 -8.79 -15.60
N VAL A 176 -10.83 -9.60 -14.55
CA VAL A 176 -9.71 -9.73 -13.61
C VAL A 176 -8.93 -11.02 -13.92
N LEU A 177 -7.63 -10.89 -14.16
CA LEU A 177 -6.69 -12.02 -14.30
C LEU A 177 -5.85 -12.19 -13.02
N PRO A 178 -6.07 -13.23 -12.22
CA PRO A 178 -5.26 -13.52 -11.05
C PRO A 178 -3.83 -13.95 -11.41
N VAL A 179 -2.86 -13.38 -10.71
CA VAL A 179 -1.45 -13.80 -10.66
C VAL A 179 -1.33 -14.87 -9.58
N GLN A 180 -0.83 -16.04 -9.96
CA GLN A 180 -0.64 -17.19 -9.09
C GLN A 180 0.86 -17.47 -8.86
N GLY A 181 1.18 -18.51 -8.10
CA GLY A 181 2.56 -18.87 -7.71
C GLY A 181 2.79 -18.83 -6.20
N GLY A 182 1.87 -18.20 -5.45
CA GLY A 182 1.89 -18.21 -3.99
C GLY A 182 3.19 -17.67 -3.40
N VAL A 183 3.81 -18.44 -2.50
CA VAL A 183 5.05 -18.05 -1.81
C VAL A 183 6.32 -18.16 -2.67
N TYR A 184 6.23 -18.75 -3.87
CA TYR A 184 7.35 -18.91 -4.80
C TYR A 184 7.46 -17.68 -5.71
N LEU A 185 8.32 -16.74 -5.31
CA LEU A 185 8.40 -15.41 -5.95
C LEU A 185 8.82 -15.45 -7.43
N ASP A 186 9.62 -16.44 -7.83
CA ASP A 186 9.97 -16.69 -9.23
C ASP A 186 8.75 -17.08 -10.07
N LEU A 187 7.82 -17.86 -9.49
CA LEU A 187 6.56 -18.21 -10.14
C LEU A 187 5.58 -17.03 -10.15
N VAL A 188 5.54 -16.20 -9.11
CA VAL A 188 4.77 -14.94 -9.11
C VAL A 188 5.27 -14.02 -10.22
N LEU A 189 6.59 -13.89 -10.39
CA LEU A 189 7.20 -13.10 -11.46
C LEU A 189 6.84 -13.66 -12.85
N LYS A 190 6.96 -14.99 -13.05
CA LYS A 190 6.57 -15.67 -14.30
C LYS A 190 5.10 -15.44 -14.61
N SER A 191 4.22 -15.68 -13.64
CA SER A 191 2.77 -15.53 -13.75
C SER A 191 2.38 -14.09 -14.12
N ALA A 192 2.89 -13.10 -13.39
CA ALA A 192 2.62 -11.69 -13.66
C ALA A 192 3.15 -11.25 -15.04
N THR A 193 4.35 -11.69 -15.42
CA THR A 193 4.94 -11.37 -16.72
C THR A 193 4.12 -11.95 -17.86
N GLU A 194 3.72 -13.23 -17.78
CA GLU A 194 2.89 -13.84 -18.83
C GLU A 194 1.47 -13.27 -18.86
N ALA A 195 0.86 -13.02 -17.69
CA ALA A 195 -0.45 -12.39 -17.58
C ALA A 195 -0.47 -10.98 -18.21
N SER A 196 0.61 -10.21 -18.07
CA SER A 196 0.74 -8.89 -18.68
C SER A 196 0.73 -8.91 -20.21
N ARG A 197 1.12 -10.05 -20.82
CA ARG A 197 1.15 -10.24 -22.28
C ARG A 197 -0.19 -10.68 -22.86
N ILE A 198 -1.16 -11.06 -22.02
CA ILE A 198 -2.50 -11.46 -22.48
C ILE A 198 -3.38 -10.21 -22.55
N GLU A 199 -3.62 -9.73 -23.77
CA GLU A 199 -4.43 -8.53 -24.02
C GLU A 199 -5.93 -8.80 -23.91
N GLY A 200 -6.63 -8.00 -23.10
CA GLY A 200 -8.09 -8.06 -22.92
C GLY A 200 -8.50 -7.86 -21.46
N TYR A 201 -7.65 -8.30 -20.53
CA TYR A 201 -7.91 -8.13 -19.10
C TYR A 201 -7.77 -6.68 -18.66
N SER A 202 -8.79 -6.21 -17.94
CA SER A 202 -8.90 -4.84 -17.44
C SER A 202 -8.22 -4.66 -16.08
N MET A 203 -8.13 -5.73 -15.30
CA MET A 203 -7.55 -5.73 -13.96
C MET A 203 -6.68 -6.97 -13.75
N TYR A 204 -5.76 -6.90 -12.80
CA TYR A 204 -5.05 -8.08 -12.29
C TYR A 204 -5.39 -8.28 -10.82
N ALA A 205 -5.13 -9.48 -10.32
CA ALA A 205 -5.23 -9.76 -8.89
C ALA A 205 -4.01 -10.51 -8.37
N ILE A 206 -3.74 -10.40 -7.08
CA ILE A 206 -2.81 -11.28 -6.38
C ILE A 206 -3.63 -12.43 -5.80
N GLY A 207 -3.47 -13.61 -6.39
CA GLY A 207 -4.20 -14.82 -6.04
C GLY A 207 -3.68 -15.46 -4.75
N SER A 208 -4.60 -16.10 -4.03
CA SER A 208 -4.30 -17.05 -2.94
C SER A 208 -3.54 -16.54 -1.70
N PRO A 209 -3.59 -15.26 -1.28
CA PRO A 209 -2.95 -14.85 -0.03
C PRO A 209 -3.80 -15.20 1.20
N VAL A 210 -5.03 -15.72 1.04
CA VAL A 210 -6.00 -15.89 2.14
C VAL A 210 -5.42 -16.71 3.30
N THR A 211 -4.83 -17.87 3.01
CA THR A 211 -4.25 -18.73 4.06
C THR A 211 -3.01 -18.12 4.70
N VAL A 212 -2.28 -17.28 3.96
CA VAL A 212 -1.14 -16.51 4.47
C VAL A 212 -1.61 -15.37 5.38
N LEU A 213 -2.71 -14.69 5.01
CA LEU A 213 -3.34 -13.63 5.81
C LEU A 213 -3.85 -14.17 7.14
N GLU A 214 -4.50 -15.34 7.14
CA GLU A 214 -4.99 -16.01 8.35
C GLU A 214 -3.86 -16.34 9.34
N LYS A 215 -2.64 -16.58 8.83
CA LYS A 215 -1.44 -16.87 9.63
C LYS A 215 -0.58 -15.64 9.94
N TYR A 216 -1.09 -14.43 9.70
CA TYR A 216 -0.35 -13.17 9.87
C TYR A 216 0.98 -13.13 9.08
N GLY A 217 1.06 -13.84 7.95
CA GLY A 217 2.25 -13.92 7.09
C GLY A 217 2.46 -12.70 6.20
N PHE A 218 2.25 -11.49 6.73
CA PHE A 218 2.19 -10.24 5.96
C PHE A 218 3.45 -9.95 5.14
N SER A 219 4.64 -10.32 5.62
CA SER A 219 5.91 -10.19 4.88
C SER A 219 5.94 -10.98 3.56
N LYS A 220 5.33 -12.18 3.55
CA LYS A 220 5.20 -12.99 2.32
C LYS A 220 4.33 -12.26 1.30
N ILE A 221 3.21 -11.69 1.76
CA ILE A 221 2.27 -10.96 0.90
C ILE A 221 2.92 -9.69 0.34
N VAL A 222 3.65 -8.94 1.15
CA VAL A 222 4.45 -7.80 0.69
C VAL A 222 5.36 -8.20 -0.47
N SER A 223 6.07 -9.33 -0.34
CA SER A 223 6.97 -9.82 -1.38
C SER A 223 6.21 -10.23 -2.65
N MET A 224 5.10 -10.95 -2.52
CA MET A 224 4.25 -11.35 -3.65
C MET A 224 3.73 -10.11 -4.42
N VAL A 225 3.18 -9.15 -3.69
CA VAL A 225 2.62 -7.91 -4.27
C VAL A 225 3.73 -7.11 -4.96
N ALA A 226 4.87 -6.89 -4.29
CA ALA A 226 5.97 -6.11 -4.86
C ALA A 226 6.52 -6.76 -6.13
N VAL A 227 6.72 -8.08 -6.14
CA VAL A 227 7.22 -8.81 -7.31
C VAL A 227 6.23 -8.72 -8.47
N ALA A 228 4.94 -8.98 -8.23
CA ALA A 228 3.93 -8.87 -9.28
C ALA A 228 3.84 -7.43 -9.84
N LYS A 229 3.76 -6.44 -8.95
CA LYS A 229 3.66 -5.01 -9.32
C LYS A 229 4.90 -4.48 -10.04
N SER A 230 6.06 -5.13 -9.91
CA SER A 230 7.27 -4.73 -10.62
C SER A 230 7.21 -4.95 -12.14
N VAL A 231 6.33 -5.85 -12.61
CA VAL A 231 6.17 -6.20 -14.04
C VAL A 231 4.77 -5.98 -14.58
N LEU A 232 3.75 -5.89 -13.72
CA LEU A 232 2.39 -5.61 -14.15
C LEU A 232 2.25 -4.17 -14.71
N PRO A 233 1.36 -3.97 -15.71
CA PRO A 233 1.08 -2.64 -16.26
C PRO A 233 0.65 -1.62 -15.19
N LEU A 234 1.28 -0.45 -15.20
CA LEU A 234 1.01 0.62 -14.24
C LEU A 234 -0.32 1.35 -14.51
N ASP A 235 -0.99 1.10 -15.62
CA ASP A 235 -2.28 1.69 -15.98
C ASP A 235 -3.48 0.80 -15.61
N LYS A 236 -3.25 -0.43 -15.14
CA LYS A 236 -4.32 -1.35 -14.74
C LYS A 236 -4.39 -1.53 -13.23
N PRO A 237 -5.59 -1.54 -12.62
CA PRO A 237 -5.74 -1.72 -11.18
C PRO A 237 -5.41 -3.16 -10.75
N VAL A 238 -4.93 -3.30 -9.51
CA VAL A 238 -4.59 -4.58 -8.89
C VAL A 238 -5.48 -4.86 -7.69
N HIS A 239 -6.07 -6.04 -7.67
CA HIS A 239 -6.92 -6.56 -6.59
C HIS A 239 -6.13 -7.48 -5.66
N LEU A 240 -6.31 -7.36 -4.34
CA LEU A 240 -5.75 -8.30 -3.37
C LEU A 240 -6.87 -9.16 -2.79
N PHE A 241 -6.91 -10.43 -3.18
CA PHE A 241 -7.97 -11.34 -2.75
C PHE A 241 -7.92 -11.62 -1.26
N GLY A 242 -9.07 -11.52 -0.59
CA GLY A 242 -9.22 -11.83 0.83
C GLY A 242 -8.50 -10.88 1.79
N GLY A 243 -7.99 -9.75 1.29
CA GLY A 243 -7.32 -8.68 2.04
C GLY A 243 -8.25 -7.91 2.98
N GLY A 244 -8.85 -8.64 3.92
CA GLY A 244 -10.06 -8.25 4.64
C GLY A 244 -9.92 -7.45 5.91
N HIS A 245 -8.72 -7.42 6.48
CA HIS A 245 -8.50 -6.82 7.79
C HIS A 245 -7.96 -5.39 7.64
N PRO A 246 -8.54 -4.39 8.32
CA PRO A 246 -8.08 -3.00 8.28
C PRO A 246 -6.54 -2.84 8.40
N LEU A 247 -5.95 -3.55 9.37
CA LEU A 247 -4.50 -3.65 9.60
C LEU A 247 -3.59 -3.63 8.36
N ILE A 248 -3.94 -4.36 7.30
CA ILE A 248 -3.03 -4.55 6.16
C ILE A 248 -3.26 -3.56 5.02
N ILE A 249 -4.41 -2.88 5.00
CA ILE A 249 -4.84 -2.05 3.87
C ILE A 249 -3.80 -0.95 3.57
N PRO A 250 -3.29 -0.17 4.54
CA PRO A 250 -2.31 0.89 4.27
C PRO A 250 -1.04 0.36 3.62
N LEU A 251 -0.51 -0.76 4.13
CA LEU A 251 0.74 -1.35 3.64
C LEU A 251 0.60 -1.89 2.20
N MET A 252 -0.52 -2.52 1.90
CA MET A 252 -0.79 -3.06 0.57
C MET A 252 -1.05 -1.94 -0.44
N VAL A 253 -1.73 -0.87 -0.04
CA VAL A 253 -1.89 0.33 -0.87
C VAL A 253 -0.54 1.01 -1.12
N ALA A 254 0.36 1.06 -0.15
CA ALA A 254 1.72 1.60 -0.33
C ALA A 254 2.53 0.85 -1.40
N LEU A 255 2.17 -0.41 -1.69
CA LEU A 255 2.72 -1.25 -2.77
C LEU A 255 1.90 -1.18 -4.07
N GLY A 256 0.86 -0.35 -4.13
CA GLY A 256 0.06 -0.12 -5.33
C GLY A 256 -1.06 -1.16 -5.56
N VAL A 257 -1.58 -1.76 -4.49
CA VAL A 257 -2.87 -2.46 -4.52
C VAL A 257 -4.01 -1.43 -4.55
N ASP A 258 -4.99 -1.65 -5.42
CA ASP A 258 -6.09 -0.72 -5.68
C ASP A 258 -7.41 -1.20 -5.10
N THR A 259 -7.61 -2.50 -4.97
CA THR A 259 -8.88 -3.04 -4.47
C THR A 259 -8.67 -4.26 -3.59
N PHE A 260 -9.61 -4.49 -2.68
CA PHE A 260 -9.58 -5.55 -1.68
C PHE A 260 -10.97 -6.18 -1.58
N ASP A 261 -11.07 -7.43 -1.18
CA ASP A 261 -12.34 -8.04 -0.80
C ASP A 261 -12.20 -8.89 0.47
N SER A 262 -13.31 -9.06 1.21
CA SER A 262 -13.39 -10.12 2.21
C SER A 262 -14.79 -10.38 2.75
N ALA A 263 -14.98 -11.62 3.21
CA ALA A 263 -16.09 -12.03 4.07
C ALA A 263 -15.75 -11.90 5.57
N SER A 264 -14.54 -11.44 5.91
CA SER A 264 -14.07 -11.34 7.29
C SER A 264 -15.04 -10.59 8.20
N TYR A 265 -15.65 -9.50 7.73
CA TYR A 265 -16.58 -8.67 8.52
C TYR A 265 -17.72 -9.49 9.15
N ILE A 266 -18.31 -10.42 8.39
CA ILE A 266 -19.41 -11.27 8.84
C ILE A 266 -18.93 -12.59 9.45
N LEU A 267 -17.84 -13.17 8.93
CA LEU A 267 -17.24 -14.37 9.53
C LEU A 267 -16.78 -14.09 10.95
N TYR A 268 -16.16 -12.95 11.19
CA TYR A 268 -15.67 -12.55 12.51
C TYR A 268 -16.84 -12.27 13.43
N ALA A 269 -17.86 -11.57 12.94
CA ALA A 269 -19.07 -11.29 13.71
C ALA A 269 -19.77 -12.58 14.21
N ARG A 270 -19.87 -13.61 13.37
CA ARG A 270 -20.43 -14.93 13.76
C ARG A 270 -19.62 -15.61 14.86
N ASP A 271 -18.31 -15.34 14.93
CA ASP A 271 -17.41 -15.85 15.97
C ASP A 271 -17.34 -14.92 17.21
N GLY A 272 -18.18 -13.89 17.28
CA GLY A 272 -18.15 -12.88 18.35
C GLY A 272 -16.91 -11.99 18.31
N ARG A 273 -16.28 -11.83 17.14
CA ARG A 273 -15.06 -11.04 16.94
C ARG A 273 -15.37 -9.62 16.46
N TYR A 274 -14.69 -8.67 17.10
CA TYR A 274 -14.80 -7.22 16.93
C TYR A 274 -13.51 -6.69 16.30
N MET A 275 -13.59 -6.10 15.10
CA MET A 275 -12.45 -5.54 14.39
C MET A 275 -12.09 -4.14 14.87
N THR A 276 -10.81 -3.80 14.78
CA THR A 276 -10.24 -2.45 14.92
C THR A 276 -9.18 -2.23 13.83
N GLU A 277 -8.67 -1.01 13.70
CA GLU A 277 -7.49 -0.75 12.86
C GLU A 277 -6.22 -1.44 13.39
N GLU A 278 -6.17 -1.79 14.67
CA GLU A 278 -5.01 -2.35 15.37
C GLU A 278 -5.05 -3.88 15.49
N GLY A 279 -6.22 -4.50 15.30
CA GLY A 279 -6.39 -5.93 15.46
C GLY A 279 -7.83 -6.36 15.61
N THR A 280 -8.01 -7.54 16.20
CA THR A 280 -9.32 -8.13 16.44
C THR A 280 -9.42 -8.56 17.89
N TYR A 281 -10.53 -8.23 18.54
CA TYR A 281 -10.87 -8.65 19.89
C TYR A 281 -12.04 -9.64 19.86
N ARG A 282 -12.24 -10.42 20.92
CA ARG A 282 -13.55 -11.03 21.18
C ARG A 282 -14.40 -10.03 21.95
N ILE A 283 -15.69 -9.96 21.65
CA ILE A 283 -16.62 -9.05 22.34
C ILE A 283 -16.68 -9.34 23.85
N THR A 284 -16.42 -10.58 24.25
CA THR A 284 -16.35 -11.03 25.65
C THR A 284 -15.20 -10.43 26.44
N ASP A 285 -14.15 -9.98 25.74
CA ASP A 285 -12.91 -9.52 26.36
C ASP A 285 -12.87 -7.98 26.46
N LEU A 286 -13.92 -7.30 25.97
CA LEU A 286 -14.00 -5.85 25.92
C LEU A 286 -14.84 -5.31 27.10
N GLU A 287 -14.25 -4.38 27.84
CA GLU A 287 -14.98 -3.55 28.82
C GLU A 287 -15.60 -2.30 28.16
N TYR A 288 -14.97 -1.79 27.10
CA TYR A 288 -15.40 -0.61 26.34
C TYR A 288 -15.36 -0.92 24.84
N LEU A 289 -16.23 -0.28 24.06
CA LEU A 289 -16.16 -0.30 22.59
C LEU A 289 -15.37 0.92 22.10
N PRO A 290 -14.12 0.77 21.61
CA PRO A 290 -13.29 1.89 21.17
C PRO A 290 -13.67 2.36 19.75
N CYS A 291 -14.93 2.78 19.56
CA CYS A 291 -15.47 3.21 18.27
C CYS A 291 -16.73 4.06 18.47
N GLU A 292 -16.96 5.01 17.57
CA GLU A 292 -18.12 5.90 17.60
C GLU A 292 -19.15 5.60 16.49
N CYS A 293 -19.11 4.40 15.88
CA CYS A 293 -20.07 4.04 14.84
C CYS A 293 -21.51 3.91 15.38
N GLU A 294 -22.48 3.73 14.49
CA GLU A 294 -23.91 3.64 14.88
C GLU A 294 -24.23 2.51 15.86
N VAL A 295 -23.37 1.48 15.94
CA VAL A 295 -23.50 0.39 16.90
C VAL A 295 -22.83 0.79 18.21
N CYS A 296 -21.56 1.17 18.16
CA CYS A 296 -20.76 1.45 19.36
C CYS A 296 -21.18 2.71 20.11
N SER A 297 -21.88 3.64 19.46
CA SER A 297 -22.50 4.80 20.10
C SER A 297 -23.81 4.49 20.83
N ARG A 298 -24.39 3.30 20.60
CA ARG A 298 -25.69 2.89 21.16
C ARG A 298 -25.62 1.77 22.18
N TYR A 299 -24.59 0.92 22.08
CA TYR A 299 -24.45 -0.27 22.90
C TYR A 299 -23.12 -0.27 23.65
N THR A 300 -23.14 -0.89 24.83
CA THR A 300 -21.96 -1.38 25.55
C THR A 300 -21.63 -2.82 25.14
N PRO A 301 -20.43 -3.35 25.46
CA PRO A 301 -20.11 -4.76 25.20
C PRO A 301 -21.10 -5.72 25.86
N LYS A 302 -21.54 -5.41 27.09
CA LYS A 302 -22.50 -6.23 27.83
C LYS A 302 -23.87 -6.26 27.15
N GLU A 303 -24.40 -5.10 26.75
CA GLU A 303 -25.69 -5.03 26.05
C GLU A 303 -25.63 -5.77 24.70
N LEU A 304 -24.52 -5.69 23.96
CA LEU A 304 -24.35 -6.49 22.73
C LEU A 304 -24.36 -8.00 23.01
N MET A 305 -23.79 -8.44 24.13
CA MET A 305 -23.79 -9.86 24.52
C MET A 305 -25.17 -10.37 24.96
N GLU A 306 -26.04 -9.48 25.46
CA GLU A 306 -27.40 -9.79 25.86
C GLU A 306 -28.39 -9.86 24.68
N LEU A 307 -27.99 -9.38 23.49
CA LEU A 307 -28.80 -9.52 22.27
C LEU A 307 -28.91 -10.99 21.83
N GLU A 308 -30.04 -11.30 21.18
CA GLU A 308 -30.21 -12.55 20.44
C GLU A 308 -29.05 -12.76 19.45
N GLU A 309 -28.58 -14.00 19.30
CA GLU A 309 -27.35 -14.33 18.54
C GLU A 309 -27.31 -13.74 17.13
N LYS A 310 -28.46 -13.72 16.44
CA LYS A 310 -28.58 -13.14 15.09
C LYS A 310 -28.40 -11.62 15.09
N GLU A 311 -28.99 -10.93 16.06
CA GLU A 311 -28.90 -9.48 16.15
C GLU A 311 -27.51 -9.06 16.64
N LYS A 312 -26.93 -9.78 17.60
CA LYS A 312 -25.53 -9.61 18.01
C LYS A 312 -24.58 -9.73 16.83
N THR A 313 -24.71 -10.80 16.03
CA THR A 313 -23.91 -11.03 14.82
C THR A 313 -24.08 -9.88 13.82
N LYS A 314 -25.32 -9.44 13.60
CA LYS A 314 -25.61 -8.32 12.70
C LYS A 314 -24.97 -7.01 13.17
N MET A 315 -25.07 -6.69 14.47
CA MET A 315 -24.45 -5.49 15.04
C MET A 315 -22.92 -5.53 14.94
N LEU A 316 -22.29 -6.66 15.27
CA LEU A 316 -20.84 -6.83 15.11
C LEU A 316 -20.41 -6.71 13.64
N ALA A 317 -21.18 -7.27 12.71
CA ALA A 317 -20.88 -7.18 11.28
C ALA A 317 -21.01 -5.74 10.76
N ILE A 318 -22.02 -4.98 11.20
CA ILE A 318 -22.18 -3.56 10.87
C ILE A 318 -21.01 -2.74 11.43
N HIS A 319 -20.61 -2.97 12.68
CA HIS A 319 -19.41 -2.35 13.25
C HIS A 319 -18.15 -2.67 12.42
N ASN A 320 -17.91 -3.94 12.12
CA ASN A 320 -16.74 -4.37 11.35
C ASN A 320 -16.69 -3.69 9.97
N LEU A 321 -17.83 -3.54 9.30
CA LEU A 321 -17.95 -2.79 8.04
C LEU A 321 -17.61 -1.31 8.21
N HIS A 322 -18.06 -0.66 9.29
CA HIS A 322 -17.69 0.74 9.59
C HIS A 322 -16.18 0.91 9.78
N VAL A 323 -15.53 0.01 10.51
CA VAL A 323 -14.08 0.06 10.73
C VAL A 323 -13.31 -0.11 9.42
N ILE A 324 -13.71 -1.06 8.57
CA ILE A 324 -13.09 -1.24 7.24
C ILE A 324 -13.25 0.02 6.39
N ASN A 325 -14.46 0.59 6.32
CA ASN A 325 -14.71 1.81 5.55
C ASN A 325 -13.90 3.01 6.09
N ARG A 326 -13.78 3.13 7.42
CA ARG A 326 -12.98 4.15 8.08
C ARG A 326 -11.51 4.03 7.68
N GLU A 327 -10.97 2.83 7.65
CA GLU A 327 -9.57 2.60 7.28
C GLU A 327 -9.32 2.93 5.81
N VAL A 328 -10.21 2.53 4.90
CA VAL A 328 -10.12 2.89 3.47
C VAL A 328 -10.11 4.42 3.30
N LYS A 329 -10.97 5.15 4.02
CA LYS A 329 -11.00 6.62 3.99
C LYS A 329 -9.73 7.24 4.58
N ARG A 330 -9.19 6.67 5.66
CA ARG A 330 -7.92 7.12 6.26
C ARG A 330 -6.76 6.96 5.26
N VAL A 331 -6.69 5.83 4.56
CA VAL A 331 -5.69 5.60 3.51
C VAL A 331 -5.84 6.57 2.34
N LYS A 332 -7.06 6.85 1.87
CA LYS A 332 -7.30 7.88 0.84
C LYS A 332 -6.87 9.27 1.28
N THR A 333 -7.09 9.61 2.56
CA THR A 333 -6.64 10.89 3.13
C THR A 333 -5.11 10.96 3.16
N ALA A 334 -4.46 9.91 3.67
CA ALA A 334 -2.99 9.82 3.70
C ALA A 334 -2.39 9.87 2.28
N LEU A 335 -2.99 9.17 1.31
CA LEU A 335 -2.60 9.28 -0.10
C LEU A 335 -2.67 10.73 -0.55
N LYS A 336 -3.78 11.44 -0.32
CA LYS A 336 -3.96 12.82 -0.77
C LYS A 336 -2.97 13.80 -0.13
N GLU A 337 -2.70 13.62 1.17
CA GLU A 337 -1.80 14.47 1.94
C GLU A 337 -0.31 14.14 1.75
N GLY A 338 0.03 13.01 1.12
CA GLY A 338 1.43 12.56 1.00
C GLY A 338 1.99 12.01 2.31
N ARG A 339 1.15 11.30 3.08
CA ARG A 339 1.44 10.80 4.43
C ARG A 339 1.22 9.30 4.58
N LEU A 340 1.17 8.57 3.46
CA LEU A 340 0.97 7.12 3.50
C LEU A 340 2.17 6.41 4.16
N TRP A 341 3.38 6.96 4.06
CA TRP A 341 4.54 6.44 4.77
C TRP A 341 4.37 6.53 6.30
N GLU A 342 3.95 7.69 6.80
CA GLU A 342 3.67 7.89 8.23
C GLU A 342 2.58 6.93 8.72
N LEU A 343 1.53 6.72 7.92
CA LEU A 343 0.46 5.78 8.26
C LEU A 343 0.97 4.33 8.35
N ILE A 344 1.86 3.88 7.45
CA ILE A 344 2.43 2.52 7.56
C ILE A 344 3.42 2.41 8.73
N GLU A 345 4.15 3.47 9.08
CA GLU A 345 4.99 3.51 10.28
C GLU A 345 4.14 3.41 11.56
N GLU A 346 3.02 4.13 11.64
CA GLU A 346 2.05 4.02 12.74
C GLU A 346 1.53 2.58 12.86
N ARG A 347 1.05 2.00 11.76
CA ARG A 347 0.50 0.64 11.72
C ARG A 347 1.54 -0.43 12.06
N ALA A 348 2.79 -0.26 11.64
CA ALA A 348 3.85 -1.21 11.93
C ALA A 348 4.16 -1.34 13.44
N ARG A 349 3.70 -0.40 14.27
CA ARG A 349 3.87 -0.44 15.73
C ARG A 349 2.73 -1.14 16.47
N THR A 350 1.64 -1.51 15.79
CA THR A 350 0.50 -2.19 16.44
C THR A 350 0.69 -3.70 16.57
N HIS A 351 1.47 -4.33 15.67
CA HIS A 351 1.69 -5.78 15.70
C HIS A 351 3.08 -6.18 15.14
N PRO A 352 3.82 -7.12 15.77
CA PRO A 352 5.14 -7.55 15.28
C PRO A 352 5.15 -8.04 13.82
N SER A 353 4.13 -8.77 13.38
CA SER A 353 4.04 -9.19 11.97
C SER A 353 3.89 -8.02 10.99
N LEU A 354 3.30 -6.89 11.39
CA LEU A 354 3.28 -5.68 10.56
C LEU A 354 4.65 -5.00 10.56
N ARG A 355 5.37 -5.01 11.68
CA ARG A 355 6.76 -4.58 11.71
C ARG A 355 7.62 -5.38 10.74
N GLU A 356 7.49 -6.70 10.74
CA GLU A 356 8.19 -7.58 9.79
C GLU A 356 7.78 -7.33 8.34
N ALA A 357 6.51 -6.99 8.11
CA ALA A 357 6.03 -6.61 6.79
C ALA A 357 6.63 -5.28 6.31
N LEU A 358 6.75 -4.27 7.19
CA LEU A 358 7.45 -3.01 6.89
C LEU A 358 8.95 -3.25 6.61
N ASN A 359 9.62 -4.08 7.43
CA ASN A 359 11.01 -4.48 7.20
C ASN A 359 11.19 -5.14 5.82
N THR A 360 10.18 -5.88 5.37
CA THR A 360 10.16 -6.48 4.03
C THR A 360 9.89 -5.44 2.94
N LEU A 361 8.96 -4.52 3.16
CA LEU A 361 8.63 -3.43 2.22
C LEU A 361 9.85 -2.54 1.96
N ILE A 362 10.65 -2.30 3.00
CA ILE A 362 11.90 -1.53 2.93
C ILE A 362 12.87 -2.10 1.86
N LYS A 363 12.83 -3.40 1.57
CA LYS A 363 13.66 -4.01 0.51
C LYS A 363 13.28 -3.57 -0.90
N TYR A 364 12.08 -2.99 -1.08
CA TYR A 364 11.52 -2.59 -2.36
C TYR A 364 11.41 -1.06 -2.52
N VAL A 365 11.94 -0.27 -1.58
CA VAL A 365 11.79 1.19 -1.59
C VAL A 365 12.42 1.88 -2.79
N ASP A 366 13.46 1.29 -3.38
CA ASP A 366 14.05 1.80 -4.63
C ASP A 366 13.08 1.69 -5.82
N TRP A 367 12.17 0.72 -5.81
CA TRP A 367 11.11 0.61 -6.81
C TRP A 367 9.96 1.57 -6.47
N ILE A 368 9.56 1.64 -5.20
CA ILE A 368 8.51 2.57 -4.72
C ILE A 368 8.90 4.02 -5.05
N GLU A 369 10.14 4.42 -4.79
CA GLU A 369 10.63 5.77 -5.04
C GLU A 369 10.55 6.20 -6.51
N ARG A 370 10.64 5.25 -7.46
CA ARG A 370 10.48 5.57 -8.89
C ARG A 370 9.04 5.91 -9.26
N LEU A 371 8.07 5.45 -8.47
CA LEU A 371 6.63 5.67 -8.68
C LEU A 371 6.11 6.86 -7.86
N ASP A 372 6.80 7.17 -6.77
CA ASP A 372 6.49 8.23 -5.82
C ASP A 372 6.56 9.64 -6.46
N PRO A 373 5.56 10.51 -6.23
CA PRO A 373 5.60 11.89 -6.72
C PRO A 373 6.71 12.69 -6.04
N ARG A 374 7.41 13.52 -6.80
CA ARG A 374 8.49 14.35 -6.23
C ARG A 374 8.01 15.37 -5.21
N PHE A 375 6.80 15.89 -5.43
CA PHE A 375 6.16 16.95 -4.67
C PHE A 375 4.64 16.84 -4.84
N LYS A 376 3.89 17.19 -3.79
CA LYS A 376 2.43 17.29 -3.80
C LYS A 376 2.02 18.75 -3.59
N GLY A 377 1.05 19.23 -4.37
CA GLY A 377 0.67 20.65 -4.43
C GLY A 377 0.31 21.28 -3.09
N ASP A 378 -0.30 20.51 -2.19
CA ASP A 378 -0.62 20.89 -0.81
C ASP A 378 0.42 20.27 0.15
N SER A 379 1.67 20.74 0.10
CA SER A 379 2.77 20.06 0.78
C SER A 379 2.67 20.17 2.31
N HIS A 380 2.38 19.04 2.95
CA HIS A 380 2.54 18.89 4.39
C HIS A 380 4.01 18.66 4.76
N ALA A 381 4.38 19.03 5.98
CA ALA A 381 5.68 18.67 6.51
C ALA A 381 5.78 17.15 6.69
N ILE A 382 6.89 16.57 6.26
CA ILE A 382 7.19 15.15 6.49
C ILE A 382 7.56 14.93 7.95
N PHE A 383 7.07 13.86 8.56
CA PHE A 383 7.40 13.55 9.95
C PHE A 383 8.45 12.44 10.02
N LEU A 384 9.50 12.69 10.78
CA LEU A 384 10.66 11.80 10.91
C LEU A 384 10.75 11.33 12.35
N TYR A 385 10.70 10.01 12.55
CA TYR A 385 10.56 9.41 13.88
C TYR A 385 11.80 8.60 14.28
N ASP A 386 12.13 7.57 13.50
CA ASP A 386 13.20 6.62 13.82
C ASP A 386 13.91 6.13 12.54
N VAL A 387 14.74 5.09 12.65
CA VAL A 387 15.50 4.54 11.51
C VAL A 387 14.62 4.18 10.30
N THR A 388 13.33 3.88 10.48
CA THR A 388 12.41 3.60 9.37
C THR A 388 12.19 4.81 8.47
N SER A 389 12.28 6.02 9.00
CA SER A 389 12.06 7.24 8.23
C SER A 389 13.17 7.46 7.18
N TYR A 390 14.37 6.88 7.36
CA TYR A 390 15.43 6.90 6.35
C TYR A 390 15.02 6.26 5.01
N TYR A 391 14.05 5.36 5.03
CA TYR A 391 13.59 4.63 3.85
C TYR A 391 12.44 5.33 3.12
N ARG A 392 12.02 6.53 3.58
CA ARG A 392 11.11 7.41 2.83
C ARG A 392 11.69 7.73 1.45
N PRO A 393 10.88 7.68 0.38
CA PRO A 393 11.32 8.03 -0.98
C PRO A 393 12.01 9.40 -1.09
N GLU A 394 11.55 10.41 -0.36
CA GLU A 394 12.13 11.74 -0.35
C GLU A 394 13.57 11.73 0.18
N LEU A 395 13.84 10.96 1.24
CA LEU A 395 15.18 10.85 1.81
C LEU A 395 16.10 9.98 0.94
N ILE A 396 15.55 8.96 0.27
CA ILE A 396 16.30 8.19 -0.74
C ILE A 396 16.72 9.09 -1.90
N ARG A 397 15.78 9.87 -2.45
CA ARG A 397 16.05 10.87 -3.50
C ARG A 397 17.09 11.88 -3.07
N HIS A 398 16.95 12.38 -1.85
CA HIS A 398 17.88 13.32 -1.26
C HIS A 398 19.30 12.74 -1.18
N ARG A 399 19.50 11.54 -0.61
CA ARG A 399 20.84 10.94 -0.49
C ARG A 399 21.50 10.75 -1.85
N ARG A 400 20.75 10.30 -2.87
CA ARG A 400 21.25 10.18 -4.25
C ARG A 400 21.67 11.54 -4.83
N PHE A 401 20.88 12.58 -4.57
CA PHE A 401 21.19 13.95 -4.98
C PHE A 401 22.44 14.49 -4.27
N VAL A 402 22.53 14.36 -2.95
CA VAL A 402 23.67 14.79 -2.12
C VAL A 402 24.95 14.15 -2.59
N LYS A 403 24.95 12.83 -2.86
CA LYS A 403 26.15 12.14 -3.37
C LYS A 403 26.66 12.77 -4.67
N LYS A 404 25.76 13.25 -5.53
CA LYS A 404 26.13 13.98 -6.76
C LYS A 404 26.63 15.39 -6.46
N ALA A 405 25.90 16.16 -5.65
CA ALA A 405 26.23 17.54 -5.30
C ALA A 405 27.57 17.64 -4.53
N PHE A 406 27.78 16.77 -3.54
CA PHE A 406 29.02 16.66 -2.79
C PHE A 406 30.22 16.37 -3.70
N ASN A 407 29.99 15.65 -4.81
CA ASN A 407 31.04 15.29 -5.76
C ASN A 407 31.47 16.41 -6.72
N GLU A 408 30.85 17.59 -6.69
CA GLU A 408 31.29 18.74 -7.47
C GLU A 408 32.72 19.19 -7.14
N LYS A 409 33.40 19.82 -8.11
CA LYS A 409 34.81 20.29 -7.98
C LYS A 409 34.87 21.61 -7.22
N LYS A 410 34.63 21.56 -5.90
CA LYS A 410 34.84 22.70 -4.99
C LYS A 410 36.06 22.44 -4.12
N LYS A 411 36.90 23.47 -3.95
CA LYS A 411 38.16 23.36 -3.20
C LYS A 411 37.97 23.39 -1.69
N LYS A 412 36.88 23.99 -1.19
CA LYS A 412 36.58 24.12 0.24
C LYS A 412 35.14 23.69 0.54
N ILE A 413 34.98 22.71 1.42
CA ILE A 413 33.69 22.16 1.85
C ILE A 413 33.55 22.35 3.36
N ILE A 414 32.43 22.92 3.79
CA ILE A 414 32.13 23.18 5.20
C ILE A 414 30.88 22.41 5.60
N LEU A 415 30.97 21.63 6.67
CA LEU A 415 29.83 20.98 7.29
C LEU A 415 29.43 21.75 8.55
N LEU A 416 28.19 22.22 8.61
CA LEU A 416 27.59 22.94 9.72
C LEU A 416 26.52 22.09 10.41
N PRO A 417 26.39 22.11 11.74
CA PRO A 417 25.30 21.41 12.38
C PRO A 417 23.98 22.14 12.16
N GLY A 418 22.95 21.41 11.77
CA GLY A 418 21.59 21.94 11.61
C GLY A 418 20.80 21.89 12.91
N ASN A 419 20.00 22.93 13.16
CA ASN A 419 18.93 22.92 14.14
C ASN A 419 17.58 22.73 13.42
N PRO A 420 16.83 21.63 13.64
CA PRO A 420 15.54 21.42 12.97
C PRO A 420 14.49 22.48 13.33
N GLU A 421 14.67 23.27 14.39
CA GLU A 421 13.78 24.37 14.76
C GLU A 421 14.11 25.70 14.07
N GLU A 422 15.29 25.81 13.44
CA GLU A 422 15.76 27.04 12.75
C GLU A 422 15.88 26.81 11.24
N LYS A 423 14.77 26.40 10.62
CA LYS A 423 14.64 26.25 9.17
C LYS A 423 14.09 27.56 8.56
N PRO A 424 14.57 28.03 7.39
CA PRO A 424 15.70 27.50 6.63
C PRO A 424 17.04 27.76 7.32
N PHE A 425 17.96 26.81 7.24
CA PHE A 425 19.20 26.78 8.02
C PHE A 425 20.15 27.95 7.78
N LYS A 426 20.12 28.58 6.61
CA LYS A 426 20.88 29.81 6.33
C LYS A 426 20.53 30.97 7.24
N ASN A 427 19.32 30.97 7.80
CA ASN A 427 18.85 31.99 8.72
C ASN A 427 19.14 31.66 10.19
N SER A 428 19.64 30.45 10.48
CA SER A 428 19.98 29.99 11.83
C SER A 428 21.07 30.83 12.49
N GLU A 429 21.08 30.85 13.82
CA GLU A 429 22.10 31.54 14.61
C GLU A 429 23.49 30.95 14.33
N ILE A 430 23.58 29.63 14.19
CA ILE A 430 24.82 28.91 13.89
C ILE A 430 25.41 29.31 12.54
N PHE A 431 24.58 29.42 11.50
CA PHE A 431 25.04 29.83 10.18
C PHE A 431 25.56 31.27 10.21
N LYS A 432 24.80 32.19 10.83
CA LYS A 432 25.20 33.61 10.99
C LYS A 432 26.49 33.75 11.80
N ASN A 433 26.64 32.98 12.88
CA ASN A 433 27.85 32.96 13.70
C ASN A 433 29.07 32.51 12.90
N ALA A 434 28.97 31.38 12.18
CA ALA A 434 30.04 30.88 11.32
C ALA A 434 30.43 31.86 10.21
N LEU A 435 29.46 32.55 9.61
CA LEU A 435 29.70 33.61 8.62
C LEU A 435 30.42 34.82 9.27
N SER A 436 29.95 35.30 10.42
CA SER A 436 30.54 36.45 11.12
C SER A 436 31.97 36.20 11.59
N LYS A 437 32.32 34.95 11.92
CA LYS A 437 33.67 34.52 12.29
C LYS A 437 34.58 34.28 11.08
N GLY A 438 34.11 34.53 9.86
CA GLY A 438 34.88 34.32 8.62
C GLY A 438 35.18 32.84 8.32
N MET A 439 34.45 31.91 8.92
CA MET A 439 34.65 30.47 8.66
C MET A 439 34.09 30.09 7.29
N ILE A 440 32.97 30.72 6.91
CA ILE A 440 32.30 30.58 5.61
C ILE A 440 32.63 31.80 4.74
N ASP A 441 32.97 31.56 3.49
CA ASP A 441 33.25 32.58 2.47
C ASP A 441 32.57 32.23 1.13
N ALA A 442 32.74 33.09 0.12
CA ALA A 442 32.12 32.90 -1.19
C ALA A 442 32.64 31.67 -1.98
N GLU A 443 33.80 31.12 -1.62
CA GLU A 443 34.35 29.91 -2.26
C GLU A 443 33.92 28.62 -1.54
N SER A 444 33.36 28.75 -0.35
CA SER A 444 32.92 27.64 0.50
C SER A 444 31.65 27.01 -0.05
N HIS A 445 31.68 25.69 -0.23
CA HIS A 445 30.47 24.91 -0.48
C HIS A 445 29.96 24.38 0.87
N VAL A 446 28.78 24.82 1.28
CA VAL A 446 28.30 24.62 2.65
C VAL A 446 27.20 23.57 2.67
N PHE A 447 27.39 22.53 3.49
CA PHE A 447 26.35 21.56 3.82
C PHE A 447 25.97 21.69 5.29
N VAL A 448 24.69 21.56 5.57
CA VAL A 448 24.14 21.46 6.91
C VAL A 448 23.91 19.98 7.22
N TYR A 449 24.54 19.46 8.27
CA TYR A 449 24.33 18.08 8.70
C TYR A 449 23.33 18.00 9.85
N LEU A 450 22.42 17.05 9.73
CA LEU A 450 21.40 16.74 10.72
C LEU A 450 20.88 15.31 10.49
N PRO A 451 20.37 14.65 11.55
CA PRO A 451 19.71 13.35 11.47
C PRO A 451 18.74 13.23 10.28
N TYR A 452 18.62 12.00 9.74
CA TYR A 452 17.79 11.64 8.58
C TYR A 452 18.26 12.18 7.22
N PHE A 453 18.51 13.48 7.13
CA PHE A 453 19.00 14.11 5.90
C PHE A 453 20.49 13.85 5.66
N ASN A 454 21.26 13.65 6.72
CA ASN A 454 22.72 13.53 6.68
C ASN A 454 23.42 14.82 6.25
N LEU A 455 23.24 15.29 5.02
CA LEU A 455 23.80 16.55 4.52
C LEU A 455 22.81 17.28 3.62
N VAL A 456 22.44 18.51 3.97
CA VAL A 456 21.61 19.39 3.15
C VAL A 456 22.48 20.50 2.57
N PRO A 457 22.60 20.67 1.24
CA PRO A 457 23.28 21.83 0.67
C PRO A 457 22.57 23.10 1.12
N ALA A 458 23.31 24.06 1.68
CA ALA A 458 22.72 25.29 2.19
C ALA A 458 21.98 26.08 1.09
N GLU A 459 22.38 25.93 -0.18
CA GLU A 459 21.72 26.50 -1.36
C GLU A 459 20.29 26.05 -1.55
N LEU A 460 19.91 24.90 -0.99
CA LEU A 460 18.62 24.25 -1.21
C LEU A 460 17.78 24.13 0.06
N ASP A 461 18.20 24.70 1.19
CA ASP A 461 17.52 24.54 2.49
C ASP A 461 16.05 24.99 2.52
N GLN A 462 15.60 25.76 1.53
CA GLN A 462 14.21 26.20 1.34
C GLN A 462 13.37 25.30 0.42
N VAL A 463 14.00 24.34 -0.27
CA VAL A 463 13.33 23.43 -1.21
C VAL A 463 12.73 22.25 -0.44
N TYR A 464 11.58 21.74 -0.88
CA TYR A 464 10.98 20.55 -0.29
C TYR A 464 11.91 19.33 -0.35
N PRO A 465 12.08 18.56 0.75
CA PRO A 465 11.43 18.70 2.05
C PRO A 465 12.29 19.41 3.13
N TYR A 466 13.35 20.13 2.77
CA TYR A 466 14.37 20.64 3.71
C TYR A 466 13.89 21.75 4.66
N SER A 467 12.80 22.45 4.33
CA SER A 467 12.12 23.37 5.24
C SER A 467 10.77 22.82 5.74
N GLN A 468 10.28 21.73 5.15
CA GLN A 468 8.97 21.13 5.42
C GLN A 468 9.15 19.73 6.00
N PHE A 469 9.79 19.65 7.16
CA PHE A 469 9.90 18.42 7.93
C PHE A 469 9.82 18.72 9.42
N GLU A 470 9.39 17.76 10.22
CA GLU A 470 9.51 17.80 11.68
C GLU A 470 10.21 16.54 12.18
N MET A 471 11.08 16.71 13.18
CA MET A 471 11.82 15.62 13.82
C MET A 471 12.06 15.94 15.30
N PRO A 472 12.24 14.94 16.17
CA PRO A 472 12.55 15.19 17.57
C PRO A 472 13.97 15.78 17.75
N LEU A 473 14.16 16.62 18.78
CA LEU A 473 15.49 17.09 19.20
C LEU A 473 16.31 15.99 19.88
N THR A 474 15.65 14.96 20.40
CA THR A 474 16.29 13.77 20.93
C THR A 474 16.09 12.65 19.93
N VAL A 475 17.17 12.24 19.27
CA VAL A 475 17.16 11.16 18.28
C VAL A 475 17.88 9.94 18.83
N GLU A 476 17.48 8.76 18.36
CA GLU A 476 18.11 7.50 18.74
C GLU A 476 19.58 7.44 18.29
N GLU A 477 20.42 6.78 19.08
CA GLU A 477 21.85 6.63 18.77
C GLU A 477 22.07 5.96 17.41
N GLN A 478 21.21 5.02 17.02
CA GLN A 478 21.27 4.36 15.71
C GLN A 478 21.12 5.36 14.54
N VAL A 479 20.23 6.35 14.67
CA VAL A 479 20.02 7.41 13.66
C VAL A 479 21.26 8.29 13.56
N ILE A 480 21.85 8.67 14.70
CA ILE A 480 23.10 9.45 14.74
C ILE A 480 24.26 8.68 14.11
N ASN A 481 24.43 7.41 14.47
CA ASN A 481 25.51 6.56 13.95
C ASN A 481 25.39 6.38 12.44
N TYR A 482 24.18 6.11 11.93
CA TYR A 482 23.94 6.01 10.49
C TYR A 482 24.28 7.33 9.76
N MET A 483 23.88 8.47 10.32
CA MET A 483 24.24 9.78 9.78
C MET A 483 25.75 9.98 9.68
N ILE A 484 26.49 9.67 10.76
CA ILE A 484 27.95 9.82 10.82
C ILE A 484 28.63 8.89 9.82
N GLU A 485 28.20 7.65 9.70
CA GLU A 485 28.75 6.69 8.74
C GLU A 485 28.58 7.18 7.30
N GLU A 486 27.40 7.71 6.95
CA GLU A 486 27.15 8.27 5.62
C GLU A 486 28.01 9.51 5.33
N ILE A 487 28.16 10.42 6.32
CA ILE A 487 29.03 11.59 6.20
C ILE A 487 30.50 11.16 6.05
N ARG A 488 30.94 10.18 6.84
CA ARG A 488 32.30 9.61 6.77
C ARG A 488 32.56 9.04 5.38
N ASN A 489 31.64 8.25 4.83
CA ASN A 489 31.78 7.67 3.50
C ASN A 489 31.94 8.74 2.41
N LEU A 490 31.14 9.81 2.46
CA LEU A 490 31.23 10.93 1.52
C LEU A 490 32.56 11.69 1.64
N ILE A 491 33.00 11.96 2.88
CA ILE A 491 34.28 12.62 3.16
C ILE A 491 35.46 11.82 2.61
N LEU A 492 35.47 10.51 2.82
CA LEU A 492 36.54 9.63 2.36
C LEU A 492 36.69 9.63 0.83
N GLU A 493 35.59 9.78 0.08
CA GLU A 493 35.63 9.95 -1.39
C GLU A 493 36.36 11.26 -1.82
N LYS A 494 36.43 12.25 -0.91
CA LYS A 494 37.00 13.60 -1.12
C LYS A 494 38.35 13.86 -0.44
N THR A 495 38.86 12.91 0.34
CA THR A 495 40.17 13.03 0.99
C THR A 495 41.25 13.42 -0.02
N GLY A 496 41.99 14.49 0.28
CA GLY A 496 43.05 15.04 -0.60
C GLY A 496 42.56 15.79 -1.85
N LYS A 497 41.24 15.94 -2.05
CA LYS A 497 40.64 16.63 -3.20
C LYS A 497 39.98 17.96 -2.84
N ALA A 498 39.71 18.20 -1.56
CA ALA A 498 39.13 19.42 -1.03
C ALA A 498 39.58 19.67 0.42
N ASP A 499 39.64 20.93 0.82
CA ASP A 499 39.77 21.37 2.20
C ASP A 499 38.43 21.16 2.92
N LEU A 500 38.40 20.21 3.84
CA LEU A 500 37.20 19.81 4.57
C LEU A 500 37.23 20.36 5.99
N VAL A 501 36.17 21.08 6.36
CA VAL A 501 35.99 21.64 7.71
C VAL A 501 34.64 21.18 8.27
N ILE A 502 34.64 20.58 9.45
CA ILE A 502 33.42 20.26 10.21
C ILE A 502 33.36 21.20 11.40
N LEU A 503 32.30 22.00 11.45
CA LEU A 503 31.95 22.82 12.59
C LEU A 503 31.01 22.02 13.49
N THR A 504 31.28 21.98 14.79
CA THR A 504 30.50 21.19 15.76
C THR A 504 29.80 22.09 16.77
N CYS A 505 28.64 21.67 17.26
CA CYS A 505 27.90 22.28 18.36
C CYS A 505 27.60 21.25 19.47
N SER A 506 28.20 21.38 20.66
CA SER A 506 27.98 20.49 21.81
C SER A 506 26.53 20.47 22.31
N LYS A 507 25.75 21.53 22.01
CA LYS A 507 24.32 21.62 22.31
C LYS A 507 23.47 20.55 21.62
N TYR A 508 23.91 20.01 20.48
CA TYR A 508 23.15 19.00 19.75
C TYR A 508 23.79 17.62 19.91
N ALA A 509 22.98 16.62 20.25
CA ALA A 509 23.44 15.26 20.50
C ALA A 509 24.20 14.66 19.30
N TRP A 510 23.76 14.97 18.07
CA TRP A 510 24.38 14.50 16.81
C TRP A 510 25.58 15.33 16.35
N SER A 511 26.00 16.32 17.13
CA SER A 511 27.04 17.26 16.75
C SER A 511 28.18 17.37 17.75
N LYS A 512 28.30 16.44 18.71
CA LYS A 512 29.43 16.44 19.64
C LYS A 512 30.74 16.18 18.90
N ARG A 513 31.81 16.84 19.33
CA ARG A 513 33.12 16.76 18.68
C ARG A 513 33.70 15.35 18.65
N GLU A 514 33.43 14.52 19.67
CA GLU A 514 33.89 13.13 19.69
C GLU A 514 33.38 12.29 18.52
N LEU A 515 32.19 12.58 17.98
CA LEU A 515 31.54 11.80 16.92
C LEU A 515 32.32 11.82 15.60
N PHE A 516 33.11 12.86 15.38
CA PHE A 516 33.86 13.06 14.14
C PHE A 516 35.37 12.93 14.32
N ARG A 517 35.86 12.64 15.54
CA ARG A 517 37.29 12.77 15.90
C ARG A 517 38.21 11.95 15.00
N ASP A 518 37.75 10.77 14.56
CA ASP A 518 38.50 9.89 13.68
C ASP A 518 38.74 10.51 12.28
N LEU A 519 37.87 11.41 11.83
CA LEU A 519 37.99 12.08 10.53
C LEU A 519 39.21 13.01 10.45
N ALA A 520 39.75 13.46 11.60
CA ALA A 520 40.96 14.27 11.64
C ALA A 520 42.18 13.54 11.04
N ALA A 521 42.23 12.20 11.15
CA ALA A 521 43.27 11.38 10.54
C ALA A 521 43.28 11.46 9.00
N TYR A 522 42.18 11.90 8.39
CA TYR A 522 42.03 12.07 6.94
C TYR A 522 42.16 13.54 6.50
N GLY A 523 42.75 14.41 7.34
CA GLY A 523 42.99 15.81 7.02
C GLY A 523 41.77 16.73 7.17
N VAL A 524 40.69 16.25 7.79
CA VAL A 524 39.50 17.05 8.08
C VAL A 524 39.74 17.94 9.31
N LYS A 525 39.50 19.24 9.19
CA LYS A 525 39.58 20.18 10.32
C LYS A 525 38.27 20.16 11.09
N ILE A 526 38.33 19.87 12.40
CA ILE A 526 37.15 19.82 13.27
C ILE A 526 37.23 20.95 14.27
N ILE A 527 36.25 21.86 14.25
CA ILE A 527 36.25 23.10 15.04
C ILE A 527 34.95 23.18 15.85
N GLU A 528 35.06 23.42 17.14
CA GLU A 528 33.92 23.63 18.03
C GLU A 528 33.43 25.07 17.93
N LEU A 529 32.17 25.25 17.50
CA LEU A 529 31.52 26.54 17.29
C LEU A 529 30.66 26.95 18.49
N CYS A 530 30.00 25.93 19.06
CA CYS A 530 29.28 25.86 20.32
C CYS A 530 29.32 24.39 20.78
#